data_AF-A0A9P6FL55-F1
#
_entry.id   AF-A0A9P6FL55-F1
#
_cell.length_a   1.000
_cell.length_b   1.000
_cell.length_c   1.000
_cell.angle_alpha   90.00
_cell.angle_beta   90.00
_cell.angle_gamma   90.00
#
_symmetry.space_group_name_H-M   'P 1'
#
loop_
_entity.id
_entity.type
_entity.pdbx_description
1 polymer ?
#
loop_
_entity_poly.entity_id
_entity_poly.type
_entity_poly.pdbx_seq_one_letter_code
_entity_poly.pdbx_strand_id
1 'polypeptide(L)'
;PSETGKTTVLKQLKLLYGRKGLEAERQTYRRVVHLNAMKAIQALCYGLQRANVPLENTEHIAHLETVMRLESTLKRYSITSIGFTNPAIPRKITDAKAETDMFLEMVPAIKALWSDAGIQETYRVGQNLNLQDSAKYFLDSIDRIAEPNYTPTDNDILQARVRTLAVSEHLFHIDGVNYRIFDVGGQKSLRRYWA
;
A
#
# COMPACT_ATOMS: atom_id res chain seq x y z
N PRO A 1 8.40 15.59 8.00
CA PRO A 1 8.39 14.64 6.86
C PRO A 1 7.07 13.84 6.83
N SER A 2 6.56 13.46 5.65
CA SER A 2 5.28 12.74 5.51
C SER A 2 5.37 11.23 5.81
N GLU A 3 6.58 10.71 6.05
CA GLU A 3 6.89 9.28 6.17
C GLU A 3 7.71 9.02 7.44
N THR A 4 7.10 9.21 8.60
CA THR A 4 7.78 9.06 9.90
C THR A 4 7.15 7.98 10.78
N GLY A 5 6.41 7.05 10.18
CA GLY A 5 5.80 5.92 10.91
C GLY A 5 4.64 6.25 11.86
N LYS A 6 4.08 7.47 11.85
CA LYS A 6 2.97 7.88 12.77
C LYS A 6 1.79 6.91 12.77
N THR A 7 1.26 6.61 11.58
CA THR A 7 0.16 5.66 11.43
C THR A 7 0.59 4.24 11.79
N THR A 8 1.87 3.88 11.64
CA THR A 8 2.41 2.59 12.10
C THR A 8 2.38 2.51 13.62
N VAL A 9 2.79 3.55 14.34
CA VAL A 9 2.68 3.62 15.81
C VAL A 9 1.23 3.47 16.25
N LEU A 10 0.30 4.15 15.57
CA LEU A 10 -1.12 4.02 15.88
C LEU A 10 -1.63 2.58 15.68
N LYS A 11 -1.23 1.91 14.59
CA LYS A 11 -1.59 0.49 14.36
C LYS A 11 -1.03 -0.41 15.46
N GLN A 12 0.20 -0.17 15.92
CA GLN A 12 0.80 -0.90 17.04
C GLN A 12 0.02 -0.71 18.33
N LEU A 13 -0.41 0.52 18.65
CA LEU A 13 -1.24 0.79 19.82
C LEU A 13 -2.60 0.09 19.73
N LYS A 14 -3.21 0.02 18.54
CA LYS A 14 -4.43 -0.77 18.32
C LYS A 14 -4.21 -2.26 18.57
N LEU A 15 -3.10 -2.83 18.12
CA LEU A 15 -2.77 -4.24 18.36
C LEU A 15 -2.55 -4.55 19.85
N LEU A 16 -1.84 -3.67 20.56
CA LEU A 16 -1.49 -3.89 21.97
C LEU A 16 -2.63 -3.60 22.94
N TYR A 17 -3.41 -2.54 22.69
CA TYR A 17 -4.35 -2.00 23.67
C TYR A 17 -5.79 -1.87 23.15
N GLY A 18 -6.04 -2.10 21.86
CA GLY A 18 -7.37 -2.06 21.29
C GLY A 18 -8.17 -3.31 21.60
N ARG A 19 -9.38 -3.18 22.17
CA ARG A 19 -10.29 -4.31 22.48
C ARG A 19 -10.52 -5.30 21.33
N LYS A 20 -10.45 -4.84 20.07
CA LYS A 20 -10.65 -5.66 18.86
C LYS A 20 -9.41 -5.70 17.95
N GLY A 21 -8.26 -5.23 18.43
CA GLY A 21 -7.05 -5.11 17.61
C GLY A 21 -7.31 -4.39 16.29
N LEU A 22 -6.97 -5.05 15.18
CA LEU A 22 -7.19 -4.60 13.81
C LEU A 22 -8.29 -5.39 13.08
N GLU A 23 -9.04 -6.25 13.76
CA GLU A 23 -9.97 -7.19 13.11
C GLU A 23 -11.07 -6.49 12.30
N ALA A 24 -11.63 -5.40 12.83
CA ALA A 24 -12.70 -4.66 12.16
C ALA A 24 -12.26 -4.05 10.83
N GLU A 25 -10.97 -3.74 10.67
CA GLU A 25 -10.39 -3.14 9.48
C GLU A 25 -9.63 -4.15 8.59
N ARG A 26 -9.37 -5.37 9.07
CA ARG A 26 -8.53 -6.39 8.42
C ARG A 26 -8.95 -6.68 6.99
N GLN A 27 -10.24 -6.92 6.74
CA GLN A 27 -10.73 -7.18 5.39
C GLN A 27 -10.55 -5.96 4.46
N THR A 28 -10.60 -4.74 5.02
CA THR A 28 -10.33 -3.52 4.25
C THR A 28 -8.86 -3.39 3.87
N TYR A 29 -7.93 -3.94 4.66
CA TYR A 29 -6.51 -3.97 4.32
C TYR A 29 -6.18 -4.92 3.17
N ARG A 30 -7.04 -5.90 2.83
CA ARG A 30 -6.79 -6.82 1.71
C ARG A 30 -6.55 -6.05 0.41
N ARG A 31 -7.48 -5.16 0.04
CA ARG A 31 -7.33 -4.29 -1.12
C ARG A 31 -6.14 -3.32 -1.03
N VAL A 32 -5.77 -2.91 0.18
CA VAL A 32 -4.65 -1.98 0.40
C VAL A 32 -3.33 -2.67 0.10
N VAL A 33 -3.18 -3.90 0.58
CA VAL A 33 -2.03 -4.75 0.30
C VAL A 33 -1.91 -5.01 -1.20
N HIS A 34 -3.00 -5.41 -1.86
CA HIS A 34 -3.04 -5.61 -3.32
C HIS A 34 -2.65 -4.35 -4.11
N LEU A 35 -3.20 -3.19 -3.75
CA LEU A 35 -2.87 -1.92 -4.38
C LEU A 35 -1.42 -1.48 -4.10
N ASN A 36 -0.87 -1.78 -2.94
CA ASN A 36 0.54 -1.49 -2.62
C ASN A 36 1.47 -2.36 -3.47
N ALA A 37 1.17 -3.65 -3.63
CA ALA A 37 1.94 -4.56 -4.49
C ALA A 37 1.93 -4.11 -5.97
N MET A 38 0.75 -3.79 -6.52
CA MET A 38 0.64 -3.29 -7.90
C MET A 38 1.40 -1.98 -8.11
N LYS A 39 1.32 -1.05 -7.15
CA LYS A 39 2.06 0.22 -7.22
C LYS A 39 3.57 0.02 -7.10
N ALA A 40 4.01 -0.94 -6.29
CA ALA A 40 5.41 -1.26 -6.13
C ALA A 40 6.01 -1.76 -7.45
N ILE A 41 5.38 -2.76 -8.09
CA ILE A 41 5.88 -3.26 -9.38
C ILE A 41 5.83 -2.19 -10.47
N GLN A 42 4.78 -1.36 -10.50
CA GLN A 42 4.65 -0.30 -11.48
C GLN A 42 5.76 0.75 -11.32
N ALA A 43 6.08 1.14 -10.08
CA ALA A 43 7.19 2.06 -9.82
C ALA A 43 8.53 1.50 -10.30
N LEU A 44 8.76 0.19 -10.14
CA LEU A 44 9.94 -0.50 -10.66
C LEU A 44 9.96 -0.50 -12.19
N CYS A 45 8.83 -0.79 -12.85
CA CYS A 45 8.71 -0.73 -14.31
C CYS A 45 9.05 0.67 -14.86
N TYR A 46 8.55 1.74 -14.22
CA TYR A 46 8.94 3.11 -14.58
C TYR A 46 10.43 3.36 -14.37
N GLY A 47 10.98 2.86 -13.27
CA GLY A 47 12.41 2.96 -12.97
C GLY A 47 13.28 2.32 -14.04
N LEU A 48 12.91 1.10 -14.43
CA LEU A 48 13.58 0.31 -15.45
C LEU A 48 13.62 1.05 -16.79
N GLN A 49 12.47 1.58 -17.22
CA GLN A 49 12.39 2.37 -18.46
C GLN A 49 13.18 3.67 -18.38
N ARG A 50 13.07 4.41 -17.26
CA ARG A 50 13.77 5.69 -17.08
C ARG A 50 15.29 5.52 -17.01
N ALA A 51 15.76 4.44 -16.42
CA ALA A 51 17.18 4.11 -16.34
C ALA A 51 17.71 3.38 -17.58
N ASN A 52 16.82 3.09 -18.55
CA ASN A 52 17.13 2.31 -19.75
C ASN A 52 17.78 0.96 -19.44
N VAL A 53 17.33 0.31 -18.36
CA VAL A 53 17.77 -1.03 -17.97
C VAL A 53 17.01 -2.04 -18.82
N PRO A 54 17.69 -2.92 -19.57
CA PRO A 54 16.99 -3.95 -20.34
C PRO A 54 16.37 -4.99 -19.39
N LEU A 55 15.22 -5.53 -19.79
CA LEU A 55 14.72 -6.78 -19.21
C LEU A 55 15.66 -7.92 -19.62
N GLU A 56 15.91 -8.83 -18.69
CA GLU A 56 16.73 -10.02 -18.99
C GLU A 56 15.98 -10.97 -19.91
N ASN A 57 14.69 -11.21 -19.63
CA ASN A 57 13.83 -12.02 -20.47
C ASN A 57 12.93 -11.14 -21.36
N THR A 58 13.07 -11.28 -22.68
CA THR A 58 12.24 -10.54 -23.66
C THR A 58 10.76 -10.91 -23.58
N GLU A 59 10.40 -12.09 -23.08
CA GLU A 59 8.99 -12.47 -22.86
C GLU A 59 8.33 -11.58 -21.80
N HIS A 60 9.11 -11.00 -20.89
CA HIS A 60 8.60 -10.09 -19.86
C HIS A 60 8.17 -8.72 -20.42
N ILE A 61 8.47 -8.40 -21.68
CA ILE A 61 8.04 -7.15 -22.34
C ILE A 61 6.50 -7.04 -22.34
N ALA A 62 5.79 -8.13 -22.65
CA ALA A 62 4.33 -8.13 -22.63
C ALA A 62 3.75 -7.90 -21.22
N HIS A 63 4.43 -8.41 -20.19
CA HIS A 63 4.07 -8.17 -18.79
C HIS A 63 4.35 -6.72 -18.38
N LEU A 64 5.48 -6.16 -18.80
CA LEU A 64 5.84 -4.75 -18.60
C LEU A 64 4.75 -3.84 -19.16
N GLU A 65 4.39 -4.01 -20.44
CA GLU A 65 3.34 -3.22 -21.09
C GLU A 65 2.00 -3.31 -20.33
N THR A 66 1.65 -4.51 -19.87
CA THR A 66 0.42 -4.74 -19.11
C THR A 66 0.40 -3.96 -17.80
N VAL A 67 1.48 -4.00 -17.02
CA VAL A 67 1.59 -3.23 -15.76
C VAL A 67 1.61 -1.72 -16.01
N MET A 68 2.25 -1.28 -17.09
CA MET A 68 2.33 0.14 -17.46
C MET A 68 0.97 0.71 -17.86
N ARG A 69 0.12 -0.07 -18.53
CA ARG A 69 -1.27 0.33 -18.86
C ARG A 69 -2.14 0.64 -17.64
N LEU A 70 -1.77 0.14 -16.45
CA LEU A 70 -2.53 0.38 -15.22
C LEU A 70 -2.33 1.78 -14.62
N GLU A 71 -1.47 2.64 -15.17
CA GLU A 71 -1.16 3.94 -14.59
C GLU A 71 -2.40 4.78 -14.22
N SER A 72 -3.25 5.04 -15.21
CA SER A 72 -4.48 5.82 -15.05
C SER A 72 -5.45 5.17 -14.07
N THR A 73 -5.42 3.84 -13.99
CA THR A 73 -6.25 3.01 -13.12
C THR A 73 -5.75 3.12 -11.67
N LEU A 74 -4.48 2.85 -11.39
CA LEU A 74 -3.88 2.95 -10.05
C LEU A 74 -3.81 4.38 -9.51
N LYS A 75 -3.75 5.40 -10.37
CA LYS A 75 -3.91 6.81 -9.97
C LYS A 75 -5.32 7.10 -9.44
N ARG A 76 -6.36 6.49 -10.02
CA ARG A 76 -7.74 6.57 -9.53
C ARG A 76 -7.91 5.83 -8.20
N TYR A 77 -7.27 4.66 -8.06
CA TYR A 77 -7.23 3.88 -6.82
C TYR A 77 -6.19 4.44 -5.84
N SER A 78 -6.40 5.65 -5.34
CA SER A 78 -5.64 6.16 -4.20
C SER A 78 -6.40 5.86 -2.91
N ILE A 79 -5.87 4.95 -2.07
CA ILE A 79 -6.44 4.73 -0.75
C ILE A 79 -5.96 5.86 0.16
N THR A 80 -6.87 6.80 0.35
CA THR A 80 -6.70 8.02 1.16
C THR A 80 -7.27 7.89 2.57
N SER A 81 -7.97 6.78 2.85
CA SER A 81 -8.35 6.35 4.20
C SER A 81 -8.84 4.89 4.21
N ILE A 82 -8.51 4.17 5.28
CA ILE A 82 -9.18 2.91 5.66
C ILE A 82 -10.18 3.26 6.75
N GLY A 83 -11.43 2.85 6.62
CA GLY A 83 -12.42 2.96 7.69
C GLY A 83 -12.96 4.35 8.05
N PHE A 84 -12.42 5.45 7.52
CA PHE A 84 -12.90 6.80 7.87
C PHE A 84 -13.60 7.47 6.69
N THR A 85 -14.90 7.71 6.84
CA THR A 85 -15.65 8.67 6.04
C THR A 85 -15.10 10.06 6.36
N ASN A 86 -14.26 10.61 5.49
CA ASN A 86 -14.11 12.05 5.44
C ASN A 86 -15.25 12.58 4.55
N PRO A 87 -16.31 13.20 5.08
CA PRO A 87 -17.41 13.72 4.26
C PRO A 87 -16.95 14.77 3.24
N ALA A 88 -15.77 15.39 3.42
CA ALA A 88 -15.18 16.32 2.48
C ALA A 88 -14.35 15.67 1.35
N ILE A 89 -14.11 14.35 1.40
CA ILE A 89 -13.47 13.60 0.32
C ILE A 89 -14.48 12.57 -0.18
N PRO A 90 -15.18 12.85 -1.30
CA PRO A 90 -16.08 11.87 -1.89
C PRO A 90 -15.28 10.61 -2.17
N ARG A 91 -15.59 9.54 -1.43
CA ARG A 91 -15.11 8.21 -1.77
C ARG A 91 -15.65 7.96 -3.17
N LYS A 92 -14.80 7.90 -4.20
CA LYS A 92 -15.14 7.02 -5.33
C LYS A 92 -15.14 5.63 -4.69
N ILE A 93 -16.33 5.16 -4.32
CA ILE A 93 -16.51 3.80 -3.82
C ILE A 93 -16.11 2.92 -4.98
N THR A 94 -14.88 2.47 -4.93
CA THR A 94 -14.36 1.49 -5.83
C THR A 94 -14.84 0.14 -5.36
N ASP A 95 -15.32 -0.69 -6.29
CA ASP A 95 -15.76 -2.03 -5.99
C ASP A 95 -14.55 -2.84 -5.50
N ALA A 96 -14.60 -3.25 -4.22
CA ALA A 96 -13.53 -4.01 -3.58
C ALA A 96 -13.31 -5.37 -4.26
N LYS A 97 -14.37 -5.94 -4.86
CA LYS A 97 -14.25 -7.15 -5.66
C LYS A 97 -13.47 -6.85 -6.94
N ALA A 98 -13.86 -5.82 -7.69
CA ALA A 98 -13.16 -5.43 -8.92
C ALA A 98 -11.67 -5.09 -8.69
N GLU A 99 -11.33 -4.45 -7.56
CA GLU A 99 -9.93 -4.22 -7.18
C GLU A 99 -9.16 -5.52 -6.93
N THR A 100 -9.81 -6.48 -6.28
CA THR A 100 -9.23 -7.81 -6.00
C THR A 100 -9.07 -8.60 -7.29
N ASP A 101 -10.10 -8.65 -8.13
CA ASP A 101 -10.07 -9.36 -9.42
C ASP A 101 -8.95 -8.81 -10.31
N MET A 102 -8.85 -7.49 -10.43
CA MET A 102 -7.76 -6.82 -11.16
C MET A 102 -6.39 -7.18 -10.60
N PHE A 103 -6.22 -7.25 -9.28
CA PHE A 103 -4.95 -7.70 -8.69
C PHE A 103 -4.63 -9.14 -9.11
N LEU A 104 -5.61 -10.05 -9.02
CA LEU A 104 -5.44 -11.46 -9.36
C LEU A 104 -5.07 -11.64 -10.85
N GLU A 105 -5.70 -10.87 -11.75
CA GLU A 105 -5.35 -10.85 -13.17
C GLU A 105 -3.89 -10.43 -13.41
N MET A 106 -3.32 -9.58 -12.54
CA MET A 106 -1.95 -9.09 -12.66
C MET A 106 -0.91 -10.01 -12.03
N VAL A 107 -1.29 -10.97 -11.19
CA VAL A 107 -0.36 -11.85 -10.48
C VAL A 107 0.70 -12.48 -11.40
N PRO A 108 0.36 -13.05 -12.57
CA PRO A 108 1.37 -13.62 -13.46
C PRO A 108 2.41 -12.59 -13.92
N ALA A 109 1.96 -11.38 -14.29
CA ALA A 109 2.84 -10.30 -14.72
C ALA A 109 3.72 -9.79 -13.58
N ILE A 110 3.16 -9.63 -12.37
CA ILE A 110 3.92 -9.20 -11.20
C ILE A 110 5.02 -10.21 -10.87
N LYS A 111 4.69 -11.50 -10.88
CA LYS A 111 5.67 -12.57 -10.60
C LYS A 111 6.80 -12.60 -11.62
N ALA A 112 6.45 -12.60 -12.91
CA ALA A 112 7.42 -12.65 -14.00
C ALA A 112 8.39 -11.45 -13.93
N LEU A 113 7.84 -10.24 -13.77
CA LEU A 113 8.64 -9.02 -13.65
C LEU A 113 9.48 -9.01 -12.37
N TRP A 114 8.93 -9.42 -11.23
CA TRP A 114 9.70 -9.45 -9.99
C TRP A 114 10.86 -10.45 -10.03
N SER A 115 10.74 -11.54 -10.80
CA SER A 115 11.85 -12.48 -11.02
C SER A 115 12.91 -12.01 -12.03
N ASP A 116 12.67 -10.93 -12.78
CA ASP A 116 13.60 -10.44 -13.82
C ASP A 116 14.82 -9.72 -13.22
N ALA A 117 16.02 -10.02 -13.70
CA ALA A 117 17.24 -9.37 -13.19
C ALA A 117 17.26 -7.86 -13.45
N GLY A 118 16.68 -7.37 -14.55
CA GLY A 118 16.58 -5.93 -14.83
C GLY A 118 15.71 -5.21 -13.80
N ILE A 119 14.62 -5.83 -13.35
CA ILE A 119 13.75 -5.30 -12.30
C ILE A 119 14.45 -5.38 -10.93
N GLN A 120 15.12 -6.50 -10.63
CA GLN A 120 15.90 -6.64 -9.39
C GLN A 120 17.04 -5.61 -9.30
N GLU A 121 17.74 -5.37 -10.40
CA GLU A 121 18.78 -4.34 -10.46
C GLU A 121 18.17 -2.94 -10.27
N THR A 122 17.05 -2.66 -10.92
CA THR A 122 16.30 -1.40 -10.75
C THR A 122 15.90 -1.18 -9.29
N TYR A 123 15.45 -2.22 -8.59
CA TYR A 123 15.15 -2.16 -7.16
C TYR A 123 16.41 -1.84 -6.33
N ARG A 124 17.54 -2.50 -6.63
CA ARG A 124 18.82 -2.32 -5.92
C ARG A 124 19.38 -0.91 -6.06
N VAL A 125 19.33 -0.30 -7.25
CA VAL A 125 19.89 1.03 -7.54
C VAL A 125 18.89 2.18 -7.34
N GLY A 126 17.63 1.85 -7.07
CA GLY A 126 16.47 2.73 -7.17
C GLY A 126 16.33 3.86 -6.14
N GLN A 127 17.41 4.57 -5.80
CA GLN A 127 17.40 5.67 -4.82
C GLN A 127 16.45 6.84 -5.18
N ASN A 128 15.88 6.87 -6.39
CA ASN A 128 14.98 7.93 -6.87
C ASN A 128 13.60 7.43 -7.32
N LEU A 129 13.24 6.17 -7.06
CA LEU A 129 11.97 5.59 -7.55
C LEU A 129 10.75 5.96 -6.70
N ASN A 130 10.94 6.70 -5.60
CA ASN A 130 9.90 6.96 -4.60
C ASN A 130 9.14 5.67 -4.23
N LEU A 131 9.89 4.57 -4.16
CA LEU A 131 9.40 3.25 -3.86
C LEU A 131 9.10 3.19 -2.36
N GLN A 132 8.03 2.49 -1.99
CA GLN A 132 7.71 2.30 -0.58
C GLN A 132 8.67 1.30 0.05
N ASP A 133 9.07 1.51 1.30
CA ASP A 133 9.93 0.57 2.04
C ASP A 133 9.34 -0.85 2.08
N SER A 134 8.01 -0.97 2.11
CA SER A 134 7.29 -2.25 2.10
C SER A 134 7.21 -2.94 0.74
N ALA A 135 7.78 -2.36 -0.33
CA ALA A 135 7.69 -2.89 -1.68
C ALA A 135 8.20 -4.33 -1.77
N LYS A 136 9.41 -4.58 -1.28
CA LYS A 136 10.01 -5.92 -1.30
C LYS A 136 9.16 -6.93 -0.53
N TYR A 137 8.68 -6.54 0.66
CA TYR A 137 7.83 -7.39 1.49
C TYR A 137 6.60 -7.90 0.74
N PHE A 138 5.90 -7.01 0.02
CA PHE A 138 4.72 -7.40 -0.73
C PHE A 138 5.04 -8.16 -2.02
N LEU A 139 6.09 -7.79 -2.74
CA LEU A 139 6.49 -8.46 -3.98
C LEU A 139 7.05 -9.88 -3.72
N ASP A 140 7.75 -10.09 -2.61
CA ASP A 140 8.15 -11.43 -2.16
C ASP A 140 6.96 -12.28 -1.68
N SER A 141 5.83 -11.65 -1.34
CA SER A 141 4.66 -12.30 -0.76
C SER A 141 3.52 -12.53 -1.75
N ILE A 142 3.74 -12.34 -3.06
CA ILE A 142 2.67 -12.36 -4.08
C ILE A 142 1.83 -13.62 -4.04
N ASP A 143 2.47 -14.79 -3.92
CA ASP A 143 1.75 -16.06 -3.86
C ASP A 143 0.80 -16.13 -2.67
N ARG A 144 1.28 -15.76 -1.47
CA ARG A 144 0.45 -15.73 -0.25
C ARG A 144 -0.73 -14.75 -0.39
N ILE A 145 -0.47 -13.52 -0.86
CA ILE A 145 -1.51 -12.48 -0.89
C ILE A 145 -2.50 -12.66 -2.05
N ALA A 146 -2.19 -13.54 -3.01
CA ALA A 146 -3.07 -13.92 -4.12
C ALA A 146 -4.00 -15.10 -3.80
N GLU A 147 -3.84 -15.77 -2.65
CA GLU A 147 -4.71 -16.87 -2.26
C GLU A 147 -6.19 -16.44 -2.20
N PRO A 148 -7.15 -17.27 -2.66
CA PRO A 148 -8.57 -16.91 -2.65
C PRO A 148 -9.07 -16.50 -1.26
N ASN A 149 -8.65 -17.22 -0.23
CA ASN A 149 -8.99 -16.99 1.18
C ASN A 149 -7.99 -16.10 1.94
N TYR A 150 -7.06 -15.42 1.24
CA TYR A 150 -6.08 -14.53 1.87
C TYR A 150 -6.72 -13.53 2.83
N THR A 151 -6.29 -13.56 4.08
CA THR A 151 -6.68 -12.60 5.10
C THR A 151 -5.41 -11.88 5.56
N PRO A 152 -5.33 -10.53 5.51
CA PRO A 152 -4.13 -9.81 5.89
C PRO A 152 -3.67 -10.15 7.30
N THR A 153 -2.41 -10.50 7.44
CA THR A 153 -1.76 -10.67 8.74
C THR A 153 -1.55 -9.31 9.41
N ASP A 154 -1.27 -9.30 10.72
CA ASP A 154 -0.92 -8.05 11.41
C ASP A 154 0.30 -7.38 10.79
N ASN A 155 1.28 -8.16 10.34
CA ASN A 155 2.44 -7.64 9.64
C ASN A 155 2.06 -7.04 8.27
N ASP A 156 1.17 -7.69 7.50
CA ASP A 156 0.65 -7.10 6.25
C ASP A 156 -0.01 -5.75 6.52
N ILE A 157 -0.80 -5.65 7.59
CA ILE A 157 -1.46 -4.40 7.98
C ILE A 157 -0.43 -3.34 8.38
N LEU A 158 0.59 -3.70 9.16
CA LEU A 158 1.65 -2.79 9.58
C LEU A 158 2.45 -2.26 8.39
N GLN A 159 2.80 -3.13 7.44
CA GLN A 159 3.53 -2.82 6.20
C GLN A 159 2.69 -2.05 5.17
N ALA A 160 1.36 -2.22 5.21
CA ALA A 160 0.45 -1.59 4.28
C ALA A 160 0.39 -0.07 4.48
N ARG A 161 0.63 0.68 3.40
CA ARG A 161 0.61 2.13 3.39
C ARG A 161 -0.73 2.67 2.93
N VAL A 162 -1.29 3.52 3.78
CA VAL A 162 -2.47 4.35 3.51
C VAL A 162 -2.06 5.79 3.68
N ARG A 163 -2.43 6.68 2.75
CA ARG A 163 -2.17 8.11 2.94
C ARG A 163 -3.17 8.67 3.93
N THR A 164 -2.74 9.14 5.10
CA THR A 164 -3.59 9.87 6.05
C THR A 164 -3.90 11.25 5.51
N LEU A 165 -5.14 11.47 5.05
CA LEU A 165 -5.61 12.77 4.52
C LEU A 165 -6.53 13.55 5.48
N ALA A 166 -6.86 12.96 6.63
CA ALA A 166 -7.75 13.57 7.63
C ALA A 166 -7.12 13.50 9.02
N VAL A 167 -7.66 14.29 9.95
CA VAL A 167 -7.42 14.11 11.38
C VAL A 167 -8.30 12.96 11.86
N SER A 168 -7.74 12.03 12.62
CA SER A 168 -8.51 10.98 13.29
C SER A 168 -8.17 10.93 14.78
N GLU A 169 -9.18 10.81 15.61
CA GLU A 169 -9.06 10.66 17.07
C GLU A 169 -9.20 9.19 17.45
N HIS A 170 -8.31 8.71 18.33
CA HIS A 170 -8.33 7.36 18.87
C HIS A 170 -8.23 7.41 20.39
N LEU A 171 -9.13 6.69 21.06
CA LEU A 171 -9.17 6.59 22.51
C LEU A 171 -8.61 5.23 22.94
N PHE A 172 -7.64 5.26 23.85
CA PHE A 172 -7.03 4.07 24.43
C PHE A 172 -7.14 4.12 25.95
N HIS A 173 -7.31 2.95 26.56
CA HIS A 173 -7.22 2.79 28.01
C HIS A 173 -6.02 1.90 28.31
N ILE A 174 -4.96 2.49 28.87
CA ILE A 174 -3.67 1.83 29.11
C ILE A 174 -3.33 2.02 30.58
N ASP A 175 -3.16 0.93 31.31
CA ASP A 175 -2.76 0.90 32.73
C ASP A 175 -3.60 1.84 33.62
N GLY A 176 -4.93 1.85 33.42
CA GLY A 176 -5.87 2.67 34.20
C GLY A 176 -6.01 4.11 33.71
N VAL A 177 -5.25 4.53 32.69
CA VAL A 177 -5.24 5.90 32.16
C VAL A 177 -5.89 5.96 30.79
N ASN A 178 -6.75 6.97 30.58
CA ASN A 178 -7.38 7.24 29.28
C ASN A 178 -6.49 8.16 28.44
N TYR A 179 -6.02 7.65 27.30
CA TYR A 179 -5.26 8.40 26.30
C TYR A 179 -6.14 8.79 25.13
N ARG A 180 -5.98 10.02 24.66
CA ARG A 180 -6.57 10.53 23.42
C ARG A 180 -5.45 10.84 22.44
N ILE A 181 -5.41 10.13 21.32
CA ILE A 181 -4.35 10.22 20.32
C ILE A 181 -4.94 10.70 19.01
N PHE A 182 -4.34 11.74 18.43
CA PHE A 182 -4.72 12.28 17.13
C PHE A 182 -3.71 11.86 16.05
N ASP A 183 -4.15 11.14 15.03
CA ASP A 183 -3.35 10.89 13.82
C ASP A 183 -3.70 11.95 12.77
N VAL A 184 -2.70 12.74 12.39
CA VAL A 184 -2.82 13.86 11.45
C VAL A 184 -1.90 13.65 10.26
N GLY A 185 -2.42 13.94 9.07
CA GLY A 185 -1.63 13.88 7.84
C GLY A 185 -0.39 14.78 7.89
N GLY A 186 0.78 14.21 7.61
CA GLY A 186 2.07 14.91 7.67
C GLY A 186 2.47 15.71 6.42
N GLN A 187 1.65 15.65 5.35
CA GLN A 187 1.90 16.38 4.10
C GLN A 187 1.75 17.90 4.32
N LYS A 188 2.55 18.72 3.62
CA LYS A 188 2.55 20.19 3.78
C LYS A 188 1.14 20.78 3.68
N SER A 189 0.32 20.31 2.73
CA SER A 189 -1.07 20.74 2.53
C SER A 189 -2.02 20.43 3.70
N LEU A 190 -1.68 19.46 4.55
CA LEU A 190 -2.49 19.01 5.69
C LEU A 190 -2.03 19.61 7.03
N ARG A 191 -0.88 20.30 7.06
CA ARG A 191 -0.40 20.97 8.29
C ARG A 191 -1.28 22.11 8.76
N ARG A 192 -2.17 22.61 7.89
CA ARG A 192 -3.21 23.58 8.26
C ARG A 192 -4.16 23.06 9.35
N TYR A 193 -4.23 21.75 9.57
CA TYR A 193 -5.08 21.11 10.57
C TYR A 193 -4.34 20.83 11.90
N TRP A 194 -3.15 21.40 12.11
CA TRP A 194 -2.34 21.20 13.32
C TRP A 194 -2.55 22.28 14.39
N ALA A 195 -3.21 23.39 14.02
CA ALA A 195 -3.45 24.55 14.87
C ALA A 195 -4.81 24.48 15.57
#